data_AF-A0A928TDE5-F1
#
_entry.id   AF-A0A928TDE5-F1
#
_cell.length_a   1.000
_cell.length_b   1.000
_cell.length_c   1.000
_cell.angle_alpha   90.00
_cell.angle_beta   90.00
_cell.angle_gamma   90.00
#
_symmetry.space_group_name_H-M   'P 1'
#
loop_
_entity.id
_entity.type
_entity.pdbx_description
1 polymer ?
#
loop_
_entity_poly.entity_id
_entity_poly.type
_entity_poly.pdbx_seq_one_letter_code
_entity_poly.pdbx_strand_id
1 'polypeptide(L)'
;MNGALILAVLLLAGYLVFQSRSGGEAATPPAQAPAAAELRSNVAASFNPTLESPVVGGGTYVDPMASVIGHVVIGSGVFVAPFASIRGDEGQPIHIGDGSNVQDFVMLHALETFAQGKLVEKNLVSVGGEKYAVYIGANVSLAHQSQVHGPAAVGDNTFVGMQALVFKAVVGKNVVIEPGARVIGVTIADGRYVPAGKTVSAQADADALPAITADYPFATLNEGVLHVNHEFADGYLQASGGGHAGSSGQTRPGATGGHSTAGAPGAGSGH
;
A
#
# COMPACT_ATOMS: atom_id res chain seq x y z
N MET A 1 48.43 33.65 -29.09
CA MET A 1 47.38 34.52 -28.52
C MET A 1 46.15 33.65 -28.30
N ASN A 2 45.50 33.80 -27.13
CA ASN A 2 44.28 33.11 -26.65
C ASN A 2 44.51 31.76 -25.94
N GLY A 3 44.66 31.83 -24.61
CA GLY A 3 44.72 30.66 -23.72
C GLY A 3 44.79 31.01 -22.23
N ALA A 4 45.14 32.24 -21.88
CA ALA A 4 45.35 32.65 -20.49
C ALA A 4 44.24 33.51 -19.85
N LEU A 5 43.11 33.75 -20.54
CA LEU A 5 42.05 34.66 -20.05
C LEU A 5 40.75 33.98 -19.61
N ILE A 6 40.68 32.64 -19.58
CA ILE A 6 39.47 31.92 -19.14
C ILE A 6 39.62 31.33 -17.72
N LEU A 7 40.83 31.23 -17.18
CA LEU A 7 41.07 30.62 -15.86
C LEU A 7 40.94 31.61 -14.68
N ALA A 8 40.91 32.93 -14.94
CA ALA A 8 40.84 33.95 -13.87
C ALA A 8 39.40 34.32 -13.44
N VAL A 9 38.38 33.97 -14.23
CA VAL A 9 36.97 34.30 -13.92
C VAL A 9 36.29 33.23 -13.06
N LEU A 10 36.78 31.98 -13.10
CA LEU A 10 36.20 30.87 -12.31
C LEU A 10 36.72 30.78 -10.87
N LEU A 11 37.88 31.37 -10.56
CA LEU A 11 38.43 31.37 -9.19
C LEU A 11 37.91 32.53 -8.31
N LEU A 12 37.33 33.59 -8.90
CA LEU A 12 36.74 34.70 -8.13
C LEU A 12 35.27 34.43 -7.75
N ALA A 13 34.54 33.64 -8.54
CA ALA A 13 33.15 33.28 -8.26
C ALA A 13 33.00 32.26 -7.12
N GLY A 14 33.97 31.34 -6.96
CA GLY A 14 33.97 30.35 -5.87
C GLY A 14 34.30 30.95 -4.49
N TYR A 15 35.11 32.01 -4.44
CA TYR A 15 35.51 32.63 -3.17
C TYR A 15 34.43 33.55 -2.57
N LEU A 16 33.54 34.10 -3.39
CA LEU A 16 32.41 34.94 -2.95
C LEU A 16 31.22 34.13 -2.41
N VAL A 17 31.07 32.86 -2.80
CA VAL A 17 30.02 31.98 -2.26
C VAL A 17 30.41 31.39 -0.90
N PHE A 18 31.71 31.33 -0.57
CA PHE A 18 32.17 30.77 0.70
C PHE A 18 32.24 31.80 1.86
N GLN A 19 32.21 33.09 1.57
CA GLN A 19 32.36 34.18 2.57
C GLN A 19 31.02 34.75 3.09
N SER A 20 29.85 34.22 2.69
CA SER A 20 28.55 34.67 3.23
C SER A 20 28.04 33.84 4.41
N ARG A 21 28.82 32.87 4.91
CA ARG A 21 28.47 32.05 6.09
C ARG A 21 29.08 32.53 7.41
N SER A 22 29.23 33.83 7.58
CA SER A 22 29.60 34.41 8.88
C SER A 22 28.66 35.57 9.21
N GLY A 23 27.67 35.31 10.07
CA GLY A 23 26.89 36.35 10.73
C GLY A 23 25.38 36.09 10.73
N GLY A 24 24.89 35.53 11.84
CA GLY A 24 23.47 35.44 12.17
C GLY A 24 22.96 34.01 12.25
N GLU A 25 22.74 33.51 13.46
CA GLU A 25 21.75 32.45 13.68
C GLU A 25 20.40 33.01 13.21
N ALA A 26 20.06 32.74 11.95
CA ALA A 26 18.66 32.82 11.54
C ALA A 26 17.94 31.78 12.37
N ALA A 27 17.10 32.23 13.31
CA ALA A 27 16.19 31.36 14.02
C ALA A 27 15.46 30.50 12.99
N THR A 28 15.66 29.19 13.07
CA THR A 28 14.93 28.23 12.26
C THR A 28 13.45 28.57 12.43
N PRO A 29 12.71 28.88 11.35
CA PRO A 29 11.28 29.10 11.48
C PRO A 29 10.70 27.87 12.21
N PRO A 30 9.75 28.06 13.15
CA PRO A 30 9.13 26.92 13.80
C PRO A 30 8.66 25.97 12.70
N ALA A 31 9.11 24.72 12.77
CA ALA A 31 8.67 23.69 11.83
C ALA A 31 7.15 23.79 11.78
N GLN A 32 6.60 24.09 10.59
CA GLN A 32 5.16 23.97 10.39
C GLN A 32 4.80 22.57 10.87
N ALA A 33 3.83 22.49 11.78
CA ALA A 33 3.30 21.20 12.19
C ALA A 33 3.02 20.40 10.90
N PRO A 34 3.57 19.19 10.76
CA PRO A 34 3.35 18.41 9.55
C PRO A 34 1.84 18.32 9.33
N ALA A 35 1.39 18.64 8.11
CA ALA A 35 -0.02 18.45 7.76
C ALA A 35 -0.38 16.99 8.07
N ALA A 36 -1.55 16.74 8.64
CA ALA A 36 -1.98 15.36 8.88
C ALA A 36 -2.31 14.70 7.53
N ALA A 37 -2.05 13.40 7.40
CA ALA A 37 -2.47 12.62 6.23
C ALA A 37 -3.97 12.78 5.94
N GLU A 38 -4.34 12.88 4.67
CA GLU A 38 -5.75 12.93 4.26
C GLU A 38 -6.41 11.54 4.35
N LEU A 39 -6.67 11.08 5.57
CA LEU A 39 -7.51 9.92 5.84
C LEU A 39 -8.98 10.36 5.88
N ARG A 40 -9.81 9.87 4.96
CA ARG A 40 -11.21 10.29 4.83
C ARG A 40 -12.16 9.11 4.73
N SER A 41 -13.37 9.26 5.25
CA SER A 41 -14.44 8.29 4.99
C SER A 41 -14.83 8.31 3.51
N ASN A 42 -15.37 7.19 3.00
CA ASN A 42 -16.08 7.19 1.72
C ASN A 42 -17.40 7.97 1.82
N VAL A 43 -18.17 8.02 0.73
CA VAL A 43 -19.44 8.75 0.66
C VAL A 43 -20.61 7.79 0.49
N ALA A 44 -21.78 8.16 1.01
CA ALA A 44 -22.99 7.37 0.81
C ALA A 44 -23.40 7.35 -0.66
N ALA A 45 -23.64 6.16 -1.20
CA ALA A 45 -24.09 5.95 -2.58
C ALA A 45 -24.95 4.69 -2.68
N SER A 46 -25.66 4.50 -3.80
CA SER A 46 -26.47 3.29 -4.01
C SER A 46 -25.66 1.98 -3.99
N PHE A 47 -24.37 2.07 -4.31
CA PHE A 47 -23.40 0.98 -4.31
C PHE A 47 -22.50 0.97 -3.05
N ASN A 48 -22.66 1.97 -2.17
CA ASN A 48 -21.92 2.08 -0.92
C ASN A 48 -22.89 2.41 0.24
N PRO A 49 -23.57 1.39 0.79
CA PRO A 49 -24.61 1.60 1.80
C PRO A 49 -24.04 1.95 3.19
N THR A 50 -22.75 1.73 3.43
CA THR A 50 -22.09 1.97 4.72
C THR A 50 -20.95 2.96 4.57
N LEU A 51 -20.89 3.93 5.49
CA LEU A 51 -19.74 4.83 5.59
C LEU A 51 -18.61 4.10 6.32
N GLU A 52 -17.46 4.02 5.66
CA GLU A 52 -16.27 3.36 6.18
C GLU A 52 -15.10 4.34 6.14
N SER A 53 -14.24 4.26 7.14
CA SER A 53 -13.01 5.05 7.26
C SER A 53 -11.79 4.14 7.23
N PRO A 54 -10.64 4.63 6.74
CA PRO A 54 -9.42 3.84 6.72
C PRO A 54 -9.00 3.38 8.12
N VAL A 55 -8.56 2.13 8.23
CA VAL A 55 -7.93 1.56 9.43
C VAL A 55 -6.44 1.39 9.15
N VAL A 56 -5.60 1.95 10.01
CA VAL A 56 -4.13 1.98 9.83
C VAL A 56 -3.45 1.29 11.01
N GLY A 57 -2.61 0.29 10.71
CA GLY A 57 -1.83 -0.47 11.67
C GLY A 57 -0.69 0.35 12.32
N GLY A 58 -0.10 -0.21 13.37
CA GLY A 58 1.00 0.45 14.11
C GLY A 58 2.30 0.50 13.30
N GLY A 59 3.12 1.53 13.53
CA GLY A 59 4.39 1.70 12.79
C GLY A 59 4.21 2.01 11.31
N THR A 60 2.98 2.24 10.84
CA THR A 60 2.70 2.66 9.47
C THR A 60 2.78 4.18 9.35
N TYR A 61 3.50 4.64 8.35
CA TYR A 61 3.58 6.04 7.98
C TYR A 61 2.71 6.30 6.75
N VAL A 62 1.83 7.29 6.84
CA VAL A 62 1.10 7.83 5.68
C VAL A 62 1.54 9.26 5.46
N ASP A 63 2.11 9.53 4.29
CA ASP A 63 2.55 10.86 3.94
C ASP A 63 1.39 11.86 3.92
N PRO A 64 1.58 13.11 4.37
CA PRO A 64 0.55 14.15 4.34
C PRO A 64 -0.03 14.46 2.96
N MET A 65 0.73 14.21 1.89
CA MET A 65 0.30 14.40 0.50
C MET A 65 -0.32 13.14 -0.11
N ALA A 66 -0.37 12.01 0.62
CA ALA A 66 -1.15 10.84 0.21
C ALA A 66 -2.64 11.06 0.52
N SER A 67 -3.51 10.38 -0.24
CA SER A 67 -4.95 10.39 -0.01
C SER A 67 -5.46 8.97 0.19
N VAL A 68 -6.04 8.69 1.36
CA VAL A 68 -6.61 7.38 1.71
C VAL A 68 -8.08 7.56 2.05
N ILE A 69 -8.96 6.91 1.27
CA ILE A 69 -10.40 7.17 1.33
C ILE A 69 -11.17 5.85 1.43
N GLY A 70 -12.11 5.77 2.38
CA GLY A 70 -13.12 4.71 2.43
C GLY A 70 -12.69 3.44 3.15
N HIS A 71 -13.23 2.32 2.71
CA HIS A 71 -13.00 1.01 3.32
C HIS A 71 -11.62 0.46 2.91
N VAL A 72 -10.60 1.00 3.56
CA VAL A 72 -9.19 0.66 3.36
C VAL A 72 -8.63 0.13 4.67
N VAL A 73 -7.98 -1.03 4.62
CA VAL A 73 -7.26 -1.61 5.77
C VAL A 73 -5.79 -1.67 5.42
N ILE A 74 -4.97 -0.92 6.15
CA ILE A 74 -3.51 -0.88 6.02
C ILE A 74 -2.89 -1.56 7.23
N GLY A 75 -2.04 -2.55 6.98
CA GLY A 75 -1.29 -3.29 7.99
C GLY A 75 -0.27 -2.43 8.75
N SER A 76 0.56 -3.10 9.54
CA SER A 76 1.63 -2.50 10.35
C SER A 76 2.91 -2.32 9.54
N GLY A 77 3.71 -1.31 9.88
CA GLY A 77 5.01 -1.07 9.26
C GLY A 77 4.96 -0.74 7.77
N VAL A 78 3.83 -0.20 7.29
CA VAL A 78 3.65 0.18 5.88
C VAL A 78 4.16 1.59 5.65
N PHE A 79 4.84 1.82 4.53
CA PHE A 79 5.18 3.17 4.07
C PHE A 79 4.26 3.57 2.91
N VAL A 80 3.46 4.63 3.09
CA VAL A 80 2.65 5.25 2.04
C VAL A 80 3.24 6.61 1.69
N ALA A 81 3.78 6.72 0.49
CA ALA A 81 4.56 7.87 0.02
C ALA A 81 3.67 9.00 -0.54
N PRO A 82 4.26 10.19 -0.81
CA PRO A 82 3.55 11.33 -1.39
C PRO A 82 2.71 10.99 -2.64
N PHE A 83 1.54 11.60 -2.74
CA PHE A 83 0.66 11.50 -3.92
C PHE A 83 0.12 10.09 -4.23
N ALA A 84 0.35 9.10 -3.37
CA ALA A 84 -0.37 7.84 -3.42
C ALA A 84 -1.87 8.10 -3.23
N SER A 85 -2.72 7.44 -4.02
CA SER A 85 -4.17 7.52 -3.91
C SER A 85 -4.75 6.12 -3.71
N ILE A 86 -5.25 5.87 -2.50
CA ILE A 86 -5.82 4.58 -2.09
C ILE A 86 -7.29 4.80 -1.78
N ARG A 87 -8.18 4.29 -2.62
CA ARG A 87 -9.59 4.70 -2.58
C ARG A 87 -10.54 3.49 -2.64
N GLY A 88 -11.06 3.10 -1.48
CA GLY A 88 -12.07 2.06 -1.31
C GLY A 88 -13.48 2.64 -1.17
N ASP A 89 -13.95 3.36 -2.19
CA ASP A 89 -15.24 4.06 -2.21
C ASP A 89 -16.26 3.50 -3.23
N GLU A 90 -15.80 2.80 -4.27
CA GLU A 90 -16.62 2.12 -5.28
C GLU A 90 -16.54 0.60 -5.06
N GLY A 91 -15.39 0.00 -5.37
CA GLY A 91 -15.06 -1.37 -4.98
C GLY A 91 -14.38 -1.42 -3.62
N GLN A 92 -14.91 -2.24 -2.72
CA GLN A 92 -14.43 -2.39 -1.34
C GLN A 92 -14.49 -3.85 -0.86
N PRO A 93 -13.67 -4.23 0.14
CA PRO A 93 -12.58 -3.46 0.74
C PRO A 93 -11.29 -3.44 -0.09
N ILE A 94 -10.40 -2.48 0.18
CA ILE A 94 -8.98 -2.51 -0.23
C ILE A 94 -8.14 -2.92 0.98
N HIS A 95 -7.32 -3.95 0.84
CA HIS A 95 -6.41 -4.43 1.88
C HIS A 95 -4.96 -4.29 1.46
N ILE A 96 -4.11 -3.81 2.39
CA ILE A 96 -2.66 -3.75 2.26
C ILE A 96 -2.04 -4.44 3.48
N GLY A 97 -1.31 -5.53 3.26
CA GLY A 97 -0.68 -6.32 4.30
C GLY A 97 0.55 -5.67 4.92
N ASP A 98 0.98 -6.24 6.05
CA ASP A 98 2.09 -5.74 6.87
C ASP A 98 3.41 -5.64 6.08
N GLY A 99 4.22 -4.63 6.42
CA GLY A 99 5.55 -4.43 5.85
C GLY A 99 5.57 -4.08 4.36
N SER A 100 4.41 -3.87 3.74
CA SER A 100 4.32 -3.42 2.34
C SER A 100 4.69 -1.94 2.17
N ASN A 101 4.86 -1.50 0.93
CA ASN A 101 5.00 -0.08 0.61
C ASN A 101 4.15 0.32 -0.58
N VAL A 102 3.62 1.54 -0.53
CA VAL A 102 2.80 2.18 -1.56
C VAL A 102 3.51 3.48 -1.94
N GLN A 103 4.33 3.42 -3.00
CA GLN A 103 5.23 4.50 -3.35
C GLN A 103 4.54 5.66 -4.07
N ASP A 104 5.33 6.67 -4.46
CA ASP A 104 4.83 7.92 -5.00
C ASP A 104 3.95 7.68 -6.23
N PHE A 105 2.81 8.38 -6.26
CA PHE A 105 1.83 8.28 -7.33
C PHE A 105 1.33 6.85 -7.60
N VAL A 106 1.35 5.96 -6.61
CA VAL A 106 0.64 4.67 -6.75
C VAL A 106 -0.86 4.89 -6.62
N MET A 107 -1.64 4.20 -7.45
CA MET A 107 -3.10 4.22 -7.37
C MET A 107 -3.67 2.84 -7.07
N LEU A 108 -4.51 2.77 -6.03
CA LEU A 108 -5.34 1.63 -5.70
C LEU A 108 -6.80 2.05 -5.77
N HIS A 109 -7.54 1.41 -6.66
CA HIS A 109 -8.98 1.63 -6.85
C HIS A 109 -9.63 0.34 -7.33
N ALA A 110 -10.95 0.27 -7.41
CA ALA A 110 -11.63 -0.94 -7.81
C ALA A 110 -12.99 -0.67 -8.43
N LEU A 111 -13.40 -1.59 -9.31
CA LEU A 111 -14.75 -1.63 -9.86
C LEU A 111 -15.78 -1.93 -8.76
N GLU A 112 -17.00 -1.43 -8.94
CA GLU A 112 -18.18 -1.64 -8.09
C GLU A 112 -18.31 -3.10 -7.60
N THR A 113 -18.24 -3.32 -6.29
CA THR A 113 -18.40 -4.65 -5.67
C THR A 113 -19.79 -4.90 -5.09
N PHE A 114 -20.68 -3.91 -5.10
CA PHE A 114 -22.04 -4.03 -4.61
C PHE A 114 -23.00 -3.25 -5.51
N ALA A 115 -23.98 -3.93 -6.10
CA ALA A 115 -24.97 -3.35 -6.98
C ALA A 115 -26.34 -4.00 -6.73
N GLN A 116 -27.42 -3.21 -6.82
CA GLN A 116 -28.80 -3.72 -6.68
C GLN A 116 -29.04 -4.52 -5.39
N GLY A 117 -28.42 -4.12 -4.28
CA GLY A 117 -28.57 -4.78 -2.99
C GLY A 117 -27.77 -6.08 -2.83
N LYS A 118 -26.86 -6.40 -3.76
CA LYS A 118 -26.10 -7.65 -3.79
C LYS A 118 -24.64 -7.41 -4.14
N LEU A 119 -23.77 -8.34 -3.72
CA LEU A 119 -22.37 -8.34 -4.12
C LEU A 119 -22.22 -8.66 -5.62
N VAL A 120 -21.29 -7.98 -6.28
CA VAL A 120 -20.87 -8.23 -7.66
C VAL A 120 -19.67 -9.18 -7.62
N GLU A 121 -19.95 -10.48 -7.53
CA GLU A 121 -18.94 -11.53 -7.31
C GLU A 121 -17.76 -11.50 -8.29
N LYS A 122 -18.01 -11.20 -9.56
CA LYS A 122 -16.97 -11.10 -10.60
C LYS A 122 -15.98 -9.94 -10.39
N ASN A 123 -16.32 -8.98 -9.54
CA ASN A 123 -15.50 -7.81 -9.19
C ASN A 123 -14.81 -7.99 -7.82
N LEU A 124 -14.89 -9.18 -7.23
CA LEU A 124 -14.22 -9.55 -5.98
C LEU A 124 -13.16 -10.64 -6.24
N VAL A 125 -12.09 -10.62 -5.45
CA VAL A 125 -11.12 -11.70 -5.33
C VAL A 125 -11.26 -12.36 -3.96
N SER A 126 -11.04 -13.68 -3.87
CA SER A 126 -11.09 -14.42 -2.60
C SER A 126 -9.68 -14.78 -2.13
N VAL A 127 -9.32 -14.37 -0.92
CA VAL A 127 -8.03 -14.66 -0.30
C VAL A 127 -8.28 -15.10 1.14
N GLY A 128 -7.79 -16.27 1.53
CA GLY A 128 -7.97 -16.78 2.90
C GLY A 128 -9.43 -17.05 3.31
N GLY A 129 -10.35 -17.18 2.35
CA GLY A 129 -11.78 -17.34 2.60
C GLY A 129 -12.56 -16.02 2.68
N GLU A 130 -11.86 -14.89 2.68
CA GLU A 130 -12.43 -13.54 2.70
C GLU A 130 -12.44 -12.92 1.30
N LYS A 131 -13.30 -11.93 1.07
CA LYS A 131 -13.45 -11.26 -0.23
C LYS A 131 -12.93 -9.83 -0.19
N TYR A 132 -12.21 -9.45 -1.25
CA TYR A 132 -11.60 -8.13 -1.39
C TYR A 132 -11.85 -7.58 -2.79
N ALA A 133 -11.93 -6.26 -2.91
CA ALA A 133 -11.88 -5.60 -4.21
C ALA A 133 -10.43 -5.53 -4.73
N VAL A 134 -9.51 -5.14 -3.83
CA VAL A 134 -8.07 -5.23 -4.03
C VAL A 134 -7.44 -5.85 -2.79
N TYR A 135 -6.60 -6.87 -2.98
CA TYR A 135 -5.81 -7.48 -1.92
C TYR A 135 -4.33 -7.33 -2.25
N ILE A 136 -3.60 -6.61 -1.40
CA ILE A 136 -2.14 -6.55 -1.42
C ILE A 136 -1.65 -7.32 -0.19
N GLY A 137 -0.85 -8.37 -0.39
CA GLY A 137 -0.32 -9.23 0.66
C GLY A 137 0.73 -8.54 1.54
N ALA A 138 1.46 -9.33 2.32
CA ALA A 138 2.55 -8.85 3.16
C ALA A 138 3.84 -8.64 2.35
N ASN A 139 4.67 -7.68 2.74
CA ASN A 139 5.97 -7.41 2.14
C ASN A 139 5.90 -7.17 0.62
N VAL A 140 4.83 -6.52 0.15
CA VAL A 140 4.68 -6.16 -1.27
C VAL A 140 5.21 -4.75 -1.49
N SER A 141 6.01 -4.57 -2.54
CA SER A 141 6.44 -3.24 -2.97
C SER A 141 5.63 -2.82 -4.19
N LEU A 142 4.79 -1.79 -4.03
CA LEU A 142 4.13 -1.12 -5.15
C LEU A 142 4.97 0.09 -5.52
N ALA A 143 5.77 -0.05 -6.57
CA ALA A 143 6.76 0.95 -6.95
C ALA A 143 6.13 2.16 -7.63
N HIS A 144 6.89 3.27 -7.69
CA HIS A 144 6.40 4.57 -8.15
C HIS A 144 5.56 4.50 -9.43
N GLN A 145 4.41 5.19 -9.44
CA GLN A 145 3.49 5.28 -10.58
C GLN A 145 2.86 3.95 -11.02
N SER A 146 3.00 2.87 -10.25
CA SER A 146 2.26 1.63 -10.52
C SER A 146 0.78 1.77 -10.14
N GLN A 147 -0.06 0.94 -10.75
CA GLN A 147 -1.49 0.91 -10.46
C GLN A 147 -1.95 -0.53 -10.27
N VAL A 148 -2.70 -0.77 -9.19
CA VAL A 148 -3.45 -2.02 -8.98
C VAL A 148 -4.93 -1.69 -8.92
N HIS A 149 -5.69 -2.21 -9.88
CA HIS A 149 -7.10 -1.94 -10.02
C HIS A 149 -7.93 -3.22 -9.81
N GLY A 150 -8.88 -3.17 -8.89
CA GLY A 150 -9.75 -4.29 -8.54
C GLY A 150 -10.70 -4.72 -9.67
N PRO A 151 -11.10 -6.01 -9.74
CA PRO A 151 -10.71 -7.13 -8.88
C PRO A 151 -9.24 -7.52 -9.04
N ALA A 152 -8.44 -7.46 -7.97
CA ALA A 152 -7.04 -7.84 -8.06
C ALA A 152 -6.48 -8.36 -6.73
N ALA A 153 -5.56 -9.33 -6.82
CA ALA A 153 -4.77 -9.79 -5.69
C ALA A 153 -3.29 -9.79 -6.05
N VAL A 154 -2.43 -9.35 -5.12
CA VAL A 154 -0.98 -9.42 -5.22
C VAL A 154 -0.46 -10.17 -3.99
N GLY A 155 0.13 -11.34 -4.20
CA GLY A 155 0.62 -12.21 -3.14
C GLY A 155 1.90 -11.71 -2.48
N ASP A 156 2.19 -12.27 -1.31
CA ASP A 156 3.30 -11.86 -0.45
C ASP A 156 4.66 -11.82 -1.16
N ASN A 157 5.53 -10.93 -0.68
CA ASN A 157 6.92 -10.77 -1.15
C ASN A 157 7.04 -10.45 -2.65
N THR A 158 6.01 -9.85 -3.25
CA THR A 158 5.98 -9.49 -4.67
C THR A 158 6.42 -8.05 -4.90
N PHE A 159 7.13 -7.82 -6.00
CA PHE A 159 7.49 -6.49 -6.48
C PHE A 159 6.62 -6.11 -7.70
N VAL A 160 5.87 -5.01 -7.59
CA VAL A 160 5.14 -4.40 -8.69
C VAL A 160 5.91 -3.18 -9.15
N GLY A 161 6.59 -3.31 -10.29
CA GLY A 161 7.56 -2.34 -10.78
C GLY A 161 6.97 -1.01 -11.21
N MET A 162 7.85 -0.02 -11.37
CA MET A 162 7.47 1.35 -11.67
C MET A 162 6.61 1.39 -12.93
N GLN A 163 5.54 2.18 -12.91
CA GLN A 163 4.58 2.32 -14.03
C GLN A 163 3.91 1.01 -14.48
N ALA A 164 3.99 -0.07 -13.70
CA ALA A 164 3.27 -1.30 -14.01
C ALA A 164 1.76 -1.18 -13.74
N LEU A 165 0.97 -2.00 -14.43
CA LEU A 165 -0.48 -2.09 -14.25
C LEU A 165 -0.88 -3.52 -13.89
N VAL A 166 -1.67 -3.69 -12.84
CA VAL A 166 -2.36 -4.94 -12.49
C VAL A 166 -3.86 -4.68 -12.49
N PHE A 167 -4.63 -5.39 -13.32
CA PHE A 167 -6.09 -5.21 -13.40
C PHE A 167 -6.81 -6.53 -13.70
N LYS A 168 -7.87 -6.85 -12.95
CA LYS A 168 -8.60 -8.13 -13.11
C LYS A 168 -7.68 -9.35 -13.00
N ALA A 169 -6.67 -9.29 -12.14
CA ALA A 169 -5.59 -10.25 -12.12
C ALA A 169 -5.24 -10.74 -10.72
N VAL A 170 -4.80 -11.98 -10.63
CA VAL A 170 -4.26 -12.57 -9.40
C VAL A 170 -2.78 -12.82 -9.62
N VAL A 171 -1.94 -12.11 -8.88
CA VAL A 171 -0.50 -12.25 -8.92
C VAL A 171 -0.08 -13.08 -7.71
N GLY A 172 0.64 -14.18 -7.96
CA GLY A 172 1.15 -15.08 -6.93
C GLY A 172 2.18 -14.43 -6.00
N LYS A 173 2.80 -15.26 -5.17
CA LYS A 173 3.84 -14.87 -4.21
C LYS A 173 5.20 -14.84 -4.87
N ASN A 174 6.09 -14.01 -4.34
CA ASN A 174 7.48 -13.89 -4.81
C ASN A 174 7.54 -13.61 -6.33
N VAL A 175 6.63 -12.79 -6.85
CA VAL A 175 6.61 -12.40 -8.27
C VAL A 175 7.37 -11.09 -8.45
N VAL A 176 7.97 -10.91 -9.63
CA VAL A 176 8.49 -9.60 -10.07
C VAL A 176 7.77 -9.15 -11.33
N ILE A 177 6.99 -8.09 -11.23
CA ILE A 177 6.46 -7.38 -12.40
C ILE A 177 7.44 -6.26 -12.71
N GLU A 178 8.19 -6.38 -13.79
CA GLU A 178 9.20 -5.37 -14.14
C GLU A 178 8.56 -4.05 -14.61
N PRO A 179 9.34 -2.94 -14.66
CA PRO A 179 8.81 -1.63 -15.00
C PRO A 179 7.99 -1.57 -16.30
N GLY A 180 6.86 -0.88 -16.25
CA GLY A 180 5.96 -0.66 -17.39
C GLY A 180 5.19 -1.89 -17.87
N ALA A 181 5.36 -3.05 -17.24
CA ALA A 181 4.61 -4.26 -17.60
C ALA A 181 3.13 -4.15 -17.21
N ARG A 182 2.26 -4.89 -17.91
CA ARG A 182 0.81 -4.88 -17.71
C ARG A 182 0.28 -6.28 -17.55
N VAL A 183 -0.44 -6.55 -16.47
CA VAL A 183 -1.03 -7.85 -16.14
C VAL A 183 -2.55 -7.68 -16.07
N ILE A 184 -3.27 -8.23 -17.04
CA ILE A 184 -4.68 -7.94 -17.23
C ILE A 184 -5.49 -9.23 -17.41
N GLY A 185 -6.42 -9.53 -16.50
CA GLY A 185 -7.37 -10.63 -16.72
C GLY A 185 -6.78 -12.04 -16.56
N VAL A 186 -5.61 -12.17 -15.92
CA VAL A 186 -4.86 -13.44 -15.82
C VAL A 186 -4.44 -13.75 -14.38
N THR A 187 -4.05 -15.00 -14.15
CA THR A 187 -3.37 -15.42 -12.93
C THR A 187 -1.89 -15.66 -13.21
N ILE A 188 -0.99 -15.00 -12.47
CA ILE A 188 0.45 -15.26 -12.51
C ILE A 188 0.80 -16.21 -11.37
N ALA A 189 1.46 -17.32 -11.69
CA ALA A 189 1.91 -18.29 -10.70
C ALA A 189 3.04 -17.71 -9.81
N ASP A 190 3.23 -18.31 -8.63
CA ASP A 190 4.30 -17.95 -7.71
C ASP A 190 5.69 -18.04 -8.37
N GLY A 191 6.61 -17.16 -7.96
CA GLY A 191 8.02 -17.22 -8.38
C GLY A 191 8.25 -16.94 -9.87
N ARG A 192 7.33 -16.24 -10.54
CA ARG A 192 7.47 -15.82 -11.94
C ARG A 192 7.89 -14.36 -12.04
N TYR A 193 8.41 -13.96 -13.20
CA TYR A 193 8.56 -12.55 -13.52
C TYR A 193 7.94 -12.16 -14.86
N VAL A 194 7.48 -10.92 -14.94
CA VAL A 194 6.95 -10.30 -16.17
C VAL A 194 8.00 -9.33 -16.69
N PRO A 195 8.59 -9.56 -17.88
CA PRO A 195 9.59 -8.66 -18.44
C PRO A 195 9.07 -7.23 -18.63
N ALA A 196 9.99 -6.26 -18.54
CA ALA A 196 9.67 -4.84 -18.65
C ALA A 196 8.86 -4.51 -19.91
N GLY A 197 7.81 -3.71 -19.75
CA GLY A 197 6.90 -3.31 -20.84
C GLY A 197 6.01 -4.42 -21.41
N LYS A 198 6.17 -5.69 -21.00
CA LYS A 198 5.34 -6.80 -21.52
C LYS A 198 3.89 -6.62 -21.06
N THR A 199 2.95 -6.82 -21.97
CA THR A 199 1.53 -6.99 -21.64
C THR A 199 1.18 -8.47 -21.61
N VAL A 200 0.59 -8.93 -20.52
CA VAL A 200 0.11 -10.31 -20.32
C VAL A 200 -1.40 -10.24 -20.13
N SER A 201 -2.14 -10.69 -21.13
CA SER A 201 -3.61 -10.65 -21.14
C SER A 201 -4.29 -11.95 -21.57
N ALA A 202 -3.49 -12.99 -21.86
CA ALA A 202 -3.97 -14.35 -22.09
C ALA A 202 -3.34 -15.29 -21.04
N GLN A 203 -4.13 -16.22 -20.50
CA GLN A 203 -3.65 -17.12 -19.44
C GLN A 203 -2.46 -17.97 -19.91
N ALA A 204 -2.46 -18.41 -21.18
CA ALA A 204 -1.33 -19.15 -21.75
C ALA A 204 0.00 -18.37 -21.71
N ASP A 205 -0.04 -17.04 -21.89
CA ASP A 205 1.14 -16.19 -21.79
C ASP A 205 1.63 -16.05 -20.34
N ALA A 206 0.69 -16.04 -19.39
CA ALA A 206 0.99 -16.03 -17.96
C ALA A 206 1.61 -17.36 -17.51
N ASP A 207 1.07 -18.47 -17.98
CA ASP A 207 1.55 -19.82 -17.69
C ASP A 207 2.98 -20.04 -18.24
N ALA A 208 3.31 -19.39 -19.36
CA ALA A 208 4.62 -19.44 -20.00
C ALA A 208 5.63 -18.41 -19.46
N LEU A 209 5.28 -17.60 -18.44
CA LEU A 209 6.23 -16.64 -17.87
C LEU A 209 7.47 -17.32 -17.30
N PRO A 210 8.66 -16.72 -17.45
CA PRO A 210 9.89 -17.29 -16.91
C PRO A 210 9.84 -17.34 -15.37
N ALA A 211 10.46 -18.37 -14.81
CA ALA A 211 10.67 -18.49 -13.37
C ALA A 211 11.82 -17.57 -12.92
N ILE A 212 11.72 -17.08 -11.69
CA ILE A 212 12.81 -16.36 -11.02
C ILE A 212 13.86 -17.38 -10.57
N THR A 213 15.09 -17.18 -11.02
CA THR A 213 16.27 -17.97 -10.66
C THR A 213 17.24 -17.11 -9.85
N ALA A 214 18.25 -17.72 -9.23
CA ALA A 214 19.23 -16.98 -8.42
C ALA A 214 20.06 -15.96 -9.23
N ASP A 215 20.24 -16.19 -10.53
CA ASP A 215 20.93 -15.31 -11.46
C ASP A 215 20.02 -14.27 -12.12
N TYR A 216 18.71 -14.31 -11.86
CA TYR A 216 17.79 -13.29 -12.35
C TYR A 216 18.14 -11.92 -11.72
N PRO A 217 18.34 -10.85 -12.51
CA PRO A 217 18.84 -9.57 -12.00
C PRO A 217 18.01 -8.91 -10.89
N PHE A 218 16.72 -9.23 -10.79
CA PHE A 218 15.82 -8.67 -9.79
C PHE A 218 15.39 -9.69 -8.72
N ALA A 219 16.05 -10.84 -8.63
CA ALA A 219 15.67 -11.92 -7.71
C ALA A 219 15.55 -11.48 -6.25
N THR A 220 16.45 -10.61 -5.79
CA THR A 220 16.48 -10.08 -4.41
C THR A 220 16.06 -8.61 -4.34
N LEU A 221 15.52 -8.04 -5.43
CA LEU A 221 15.19 -6.61 -5.49
C LEU A 221 14.21 -6.21 -4.40
N ASN A 222 13.16 -7.01 -4.19
CA ASN A 222 12.12 -6.67 -3.23
C ASN A 222 12.65 -6.62 -1.79
N GLU A 223 13.57 -7.50 -1.41
CA GLU A 223 14.19 -7.51 -0.07
C GLU A 223 14.89 -6.17 0.23
N GLY A 224 15.67 -5.67 -0.73
CA GLY A 224 16.35 -4.38 -0.60
C GLY A 224 15.36 -3.21 -0.55
N VAL A 225 14.30 -3.25 -1.36
CA VAL A 225 13.26 -2.21 -1.37
C VAL A 225 12.49 -2.21 -0.04
N LEU A 226 12.14 -3.37 0.50
CA LEU A 226 11.44 -3.50 1.78
C LEU A 226 12.28 -2.94 2.91
N HIS A 227 13.56 -3.31 3.00
CA HIS A 227 14.48 -2.78 4.00
C HIS A 227 14.47 -1.24 4.04
N VAL A 228 14.62 -0.60 2.87
CA VAL A 228 14.62 0.86 2.77
C VAL A 228 13.27 1.46 3.16
N ASN A 229 12.16 0.85 2.73
CA ASN A 229 10.83 1.40 3.01
C ASN A 229 10.40 1.21 4.48
N HIS A 230 10.88 0.17 5.16
CA HIS A 230 10.71 0.04 6.62
C HIS A 230 11.47 1.14 7.35
N GLU A 231 12.71 1.44 6.94
CA GLU A 231 13.47 2.56 7.50
C GLU A 231 12.79 3.92 7.21
N PHE A 232 12.17 4.08 6.04
CA PHE A 232 11.37 5.27 5.76
C PHE A 232 10.16 5.38 6.69
N ALA A 233 9.36 4.32 6.86
CA ALA A 233 8.22 4.37 7.78
C ALA A 233 8.65 4.80 9.19
N ASP A 234 9.71 4.17 9.73
CA ASP A 234 10.24 4.50 11.05
C ASP A 234 10.79 5.93 11.12
N GLY A 235 11.62 6.32 10.15
CA GLY A 235 12.27 7.63 10.12
C GLY A 235 11.28 8.78 9.99
N TYR A 236 10.28 8.65 9.12
CA TYR A 236 9.25 9.66 8.95
C TYR A 236 8.30 9.76 10.15
N LEU A 237 7.94 8.63 10.79
CA LEU A 237 7.17 8.64 12.04
C LEU A 237 7.92 9.34 13.18
N GLN A 238 9.22 9.09 13.31
CA GLN A 238 10.06 9.78 14.29
C GLN A 238 10.12 11.28 14.02
N ALA A 239 10.30 11.66 12.75
CA ALA A 239 10.33 13.06 12.33
C ALA A 239 8.98 13.79 12.55
N SER A 240 7.85 13.07 12.46
CA SER A 240 6.51 13.61 12.71
C SER A 240 6.11 13.65 14.19
N GLY A 241 7.04 13.37 15.12
CA GLY A 241 6.79 13.40 16.56
C GLY A 241 6.04 12.17 17.10
N GLY A 242 6.11 11.03 16.41
CA GLY A 242 5.56 9.74 16.88
C GLY A 242 4.03 9.60 16.80
N GLY A 243 3.33 10.55 16.18
CA GLY A 243 1.87 10.57 16.11
C GLY A 243 1.31 10.03 14.80
N HIS A 244 0.99 8.74 14.74
CA HIS A 244 -0.33 8.35 14.24
C HIS A 244 -1.04 7.70 15.43
N ALA A 245 -1.66 8.54 16.25
CA ALA A 245 -2.58 8.06 17.25
C ALA A 245 -3.68 7.28 16.51
N GLY A 246 -3.61 5.95 16.57
CA GLY A 246 -4.67 5.07 16.14
C GLY A 246 -5.98 5.60 16.69
N SER A 247 -6.97 5.70 15.82
CA SER A 247 -8.32 6.12 16.19
C SER A 247 -8.76 5.37 17.44
N SER A 248 -9.14 6.15 18.44
CA SER A 248 -9.83 5.78 19.67
C SER A 248 -10.66 4.50 19.57
N GLY A 249 -10.48 3.63 20.56
CA GLY A 249 -11.17 2.36 20.67
C GLY A 249 -12.68 2.43 20.45
N GLN A 250 -13.16 1.62 19.52
CA GLN A 250 -14.43 0.94 19.69
C GLN A 250 -14.15 -0.42 20.32
N THR A 251 -14.26 -0.46 21.64
CA THR A 251 -14.56 -1.71 22.32
C THR A 251 -15.87 -2.25 21.76
N ARG A 252 -15.84 -3.48 21.21
CA ARG A 252 -17.05 -4.29 21.02
C ARG A 252 -17.86 -4.26 22.32
N PRO A 253 -19.18 -3.99 22.30
CA PRO A 253 -20.01 -4.20 23.47
C PRO A 253 -19.91 -5.66 23.90
N GLY A 254 -19.54 -5.86 25.16
CA GLY A 254 -19.37 -7.18 25.75
C GLY A 254 -20.64 -8.01 25.64
N ALA A 255 -20.46 -9.28 25.26
CA ALA A 255 -21.42 -10.32 25.53
C ALA A 255 -21.39 -10.62 27.04
N THR A 256 -22.19 -9.88 27.82
CA THR A 256 -22.54 -10.24 29.19
C THR A 256 -23.87 -10.99 29.16
N GLY A 257 -23.77 -12.32 29.15
CA GLY A 257 -24.88 -13.24 29.36
C GLY A 257 -24.38 -14.41 30.19
N GLY A 258 -24.06 -14.16 31.47
CA GLY A 258 -23.72 -15.19 32.42
C GLY A 258 -24.90 -16.13 32.65
N HIS A 259 -24.65 -17.43 32.52
CA HIS A 259 -25.52 -18.48 33.02
C HIS A 259 -24.73 -19.34 34.00
N SER A 260 -25.01 -19.14 35.30
CA SER A 260 -24.91 -20.12 36.37
C SER A 260 -25.80 -19.59 37.50
N THR A 261 -26.65 -20.34 38.19
CA THR A 261 -26.48 -21.65 38.83
C THR A 261 -27.85 -22.25 39.24
N ALA A 262 -27.77 -23.48 39.77
CA ALA A 262 -28.75 -24.30 40.50
C ALA A 262 -29.54 -25.27 39.60
N GLY A 263 -29.49 -26.60 39.77
CA GLY A 263 -29.31 -27.41 40.97
C GLY A 263 -30.46 -28.43 40.99
N ALA A 264 -30.15 -29.72 40.80
CA ALA A 264 -31.07 -30.88 40.77
C ALA A 264 -31.78 -31.09 42.15
N PRO A 265 -32.76 -32.03 42.38
CA PRO A 265 -32.95 -33.33 41.69
C PRO A 265 -34.39 -33.91 41.51
N GLY A 266 -34.49 -34.87 40.57
CA GLY A 266 -35.10 -36.21 40.70
C GLY A 266 -36.56 -36.46 41.13
N ALA A 267 -37.35 -37.05 40.22
CA ALA A 267 -38.36 -38.13 40.38
C ALA A 267 -39.09 -38.26 39.02
N GLY A 268 -39.44 -39.39 38.41
CA GLY A 268 -39.61 -40.78 38.80
C GLY A 268 -40.85 -41.32 38.05
N SER A 269 -40.73 -42.51 37.43
CA SER A 269 -41.79 -43.34 36.77
C SER A 269 -42.54 -42.72 35.57
N GLY A 270 -42.89 -43.42 34.49
CA GLY A 270 -43.12 -44.85 34.29
C GLY A 270 -44.57 -45.05 33.84
N HIS A 271 -44.75 -45.60 32.63
CA HIS A 271 -45.98 -45.88 31.87
C HIS A 271 -46.56 -44.77 31.00
#